data_AF-A0A9P4YDF6-F1
#
_entry.id   AF-A0A9P4YDF6-F1
#
_cell.length_a   1.000
_cell.length_b   1.000
_cell.length_c   1.000
_cell.angle_alpha   90.00
_cell.angle_beta   90.00
_cell.angle_gamma   90.00
#
_symmetry.space_group_name_H-M   'P 1'
#
loop_
_entity.id
_entity.type
_entity.pdbx_description
1 polymer ?
#
loop_
_entity_poly.entity_id
_entity_poly.type
_entity_poly.pdbx_seq_one_letter_code
_entity_poly.pdbx_strand_id
1 'polypeptide(L)'
;DPTCPICAVDVGTRSPEGIKEGYAVTPCGHVFGSVCIKRYLAITDKPMCPVCRADLFHACQHPVLPSLYDPKKSRLSRDEAAAKAFPDEPRYSDCSFCRHRKIKYARRMRRQEV
;
A
#
# COMPACT_ATOMS: atom_id res chain seq x y z
N ASP A 1 -17.85 -5.48 -5.26
CA ASP A 1 -18.38 -4.14 -4.93
C ASP A 1 -17.32 -3.10 -5.29
N PRO A 2 -17.60 -2.10 -6.17
CA PRO A 2 -16.67 -1.01 -6.51
C PRO A 2 -16.50 0.04 -5.40
N THR A 3 -17.30 -0.04 -4.33
CA THR A 3 -17.31 0.91 -3.22
C THR A 3 -16.04 0.82 -2.37
N CYS A 4 -15.43 1.96 -2.05
CA CYS A 4 -14.30 2.03 -1.12
C CYS A 4 -14.77 1.74 0.32
N PRO A 5 -14.23 0.73 1.01
CA PRO A 5 -14.65 0.41 2.39
C PRO A 5 -14.33 1.48 3.44
N ILE A 6 -13.49 2.48 3.11
CA ILE A 6 -13.08 3.54 4.03
C ILE A 6 -14.03 4.74 3.96
N CYS A 7 -14.42 5.17 2.75
CA CYS A 7 -15.23 6.37 2.55
C CYS A 7 -16.65 6.09 2.05
N ALA A 8 -16.99 4.83 1.76
CA ALA A 8 -18.27 4.41 1.19
C ALA A 8 -18.62 5.08 -0.17
N VAL A 9 -17.61 5.52 -0.93
CA VAL A 9 -17.76 6.09 -2.27
C VAL A 9 -17.20 5.14 -3.33
N ASP A 10 -17.86 5.06 -4.48
CA ASP A 10 -17.41 4.28 -5.63
C ASP A 10 -16.03 4.72 -6.13
N VAL A 11 -15.07 3.81 -6.14
CA VAL A 11 -13.72 4.12 -6.61
C VAL A 11 -13.72 4.33 -8.14
N GLY A 12 -13.03 5.39 -8.59
CA GLY A 12 -13.02 5.82 -9.99
C GLY A 12 -14.09 6.86 -10.33
N THR A 13 -14.99 7.18 -9.40
CA THR A 13 -15.85 8.38 -9.48
C THR A 13 -15.14 9.56 -8.81
N ARG A 14 -15.62 10.79 -9.04
CA ARG A 14 -15.14 11.95 -8.30
C ARG A 14 -15.81 11.94 -6.92
N SER A 15 -15.01 11.99 -5.86
CA SER A 15 -15.51 12.20 -4.50
C SER A 15 -16.17 13.58 -4.37
N PRO A 16 -16.92 13.85 -3.28
CA PRO A 16 -17.47 15.18 -2.98
C PRO A 16 -16.40 16.29 -2.96
N GLU A 17 -15.15 15.94 -2.63
CA GLU A 17 -13.98 16.83 -2.63
C GLU A 17 -13.35 16.99 -4.03
N GLY A 18 -13.95 16.41 -5.07
CA GLY A 18 -13.49 16.46 -6.45
C GLY A 18 -12.33 15.51 -6.78
N ILE A 19 -11.92 14.64 -5.85
CA ILE A 19 -10.80 13.73 -6.03
C ILE A 19 -11.28 12.45 -6.71
N LYS A 20 -10.66 12.09 -7.83
CA LYS A 20 -10.89 10.78 -8.46
C LYS A 20 -9.84 9.79 -7.99
N GLU A 21 -10.26 8.83 -7.18
CA GLU A 21 -9.36 7.78 -6.70
C GLU A 21 -9.17 6.67 -7.73
N GLY A 22 -7.94 6.17 -7.86
CA GLY A 22 -7.69 4.84 -8.45
C GLY A 22 -7.95 3.73 -7.43
N TYR A 23 -8.04 2.48 -7.89
CA TYR A 23 -8.09 1.33 -6.98
C TYR A 23 -6.68 1.00 -6.49
N ALA A 24 -6.57 0.57 -5.24
CA ALA A 24 -5.35 0.06 -4.65
C ALA A 24 -5.61 -1.23 -3.90
N VAL A 25 -4.77 -2.23 -4.14
CA VAL A 25 -4.84 -3.55 -3.51
C VAL A 25 -3.78 -3.66 -2.40
N THR A 26 -4.18 -4.30 -1.30
CA THR A 26 -3.31 -4.61 -0.16
C THR A 26 -2.77 -6.04 -0.25
N PRO A 27 -1.72 -6.41 0.50
CA PRO A 27 -1.19 -7.77 0.54
C PRO A 27 -2.25 -8.85 0.85
N CYS A 28 -3.25 -8.51 1.65
CA CYS A 28 -4.36 -9.41 1.99
C CYS A 28 -5.46 -9.51 0.91
N GLY A 29 -5.27 -8.95 -0.28
CA GLY A 29 -6.24 -9.00 -1.39
C GLY A 29 -7.36 -7.95 -1.34
N HIS A 30 -7.54 -7.26 -0.22
CA HIS A 30 -8.57 -6.22 -0.09
C HIS A 30 -8.22 -4.97 -0.90
N VAL A 31 -9.23 -4.38 -1.52
CA VAL A 31 -9.12 -3.23 -2.43
C VAL A 31 -9.80 -2.01 -1.84
N PHE A 32 -9.17 -0.85 -2.01
CA PHE A 32 -9.60 0.44 -1.48
C PHE A 32 -9.38 1.55 -2.52
N GLY A 33 -9.94 2.73 -2.26
CA GLY A 33 -9.52 3.97 -2.91
C GLY A 33 -8.06 4.28 -2.58
N SER A 34 -7.27 4.57 -3.61
CA SER A 34 -5.81 4.72 -3.54
C SER A 34 -5.33 5.86 -2.62
N VAL A 35 -6.13 6.92 -2.42
CA VAL A 35 -5.79 8.02 -1.51
C VAL A 35 -6.27 7.67 -0.11
N CYS A 36 -7.48 7.12 0.02
CA CYS A 36 -8.07 6.67 1.27
C CYS A 36 -7.14 5.71 2.02
N ILE A 37 -6.69 4.63 1.37
CA ILE A 37 -5.83 3.65 2.05
C ILE A 37 -4.48 4.24 2.44
N LYS A 38 -3.87 5.10 1.61
CA LYS A 38 -2.59 5.75 1.96
C LYS A 38 -2.75 6.66 3.17
N ARG A 39 -3.83 7.43 3.22
CA ARG A 39 -4.11 8.34 4.33
C ARG A 39 -4.39 7.57 5.62
N TYR A 40 -5.16 6.48 5.53
CA TYR A 40 -5.41 5.57 6.64
C TYR A 40 -4.10 4.99 7.23
N LEU A 41 -3.21 4.50 6.36
CA LEU A 41 -1.91 3.94 6.79
C LEU A 41 -0.99 5.00 7.40
N ALA A 42 -1.11 6.27 6.99
CA ALA A 42 -0.26 7.35 7.47
C ALA A 42 -0.63 7.87 8.87
N ILE A 43 -1.88 7.69 9.31
CA ILE A 43 -2.37 8.18 10.62
C ILE A 43 -2.42 7.09 11.69
N THR A 44 -2.07 5.84 11.35
CA THR A 44 -2.21 4.68 12.23
C THR A 44 -0.84 4.14 12.63
N ASP A 45 -0.58 3.99 13.94
CA ASP A 45 0.72 3.51 14.44
C ASP A 45 1.00 2.03 14.09
N LYS A 46 -0.03 1.19 14.11
CA LYS A 46 0.03 -0.23 13.70
C LYS A 46 -1.01 -0.48 12.62
N PRO A 47 -0.68 -0.19 11.35
CA PRO A 47 -1.67 -0.25 10.29
C PRO A 47 -2.11 -1.69 10.03
N MET A 48 -3.40 -1.95 10.21
CA MET A 48 -4.04 -3.22 9.87
C MET A 48 -5.04 -3.01 8.75
N CYS A 49 -5.38 -4.05 8.01
CA CYS A 49 -6.41 -3.97 6.99
C CYS A 49 -7.76 -3.58 7.63
N PRO A 50 -8.46 -2.52 7.13
CA PRO A 50 -9.77 -2.13 7.67
C PRO A 50 -10.84 -3.21 7.57
N VAL A 51 -10.67 -4.18 6.66
CA VAL A 51 -11.68 -5.23 6.40
C VAL A 51 -11.38 -6.51 7.18
N CYS A 52 -10.16 -7.05 7.08
CA CYS A 52 -9.81 -8.35 7.66
C CYS A 52 -8.80 -8.29 8.81
N ARG A 53 -8.32 -7.09 9.17
CA ARG A 53 -7.31 -6.87 10.22
C ARG A 53 -5.95 -7.53 10.01
N ALA A 54 -5.66 -8.05 8.83
CA ALA A 54 -4.32 -8.50 8.47
C ALA A 54 -3.30 -7.35 8.63
N ASP A 55 -2.09 -7.68 9.08
CA ASP A 55 -1.02 -6.69 9.25
C ASP A 55 -0.62 -6.04 7.92
N LEU A 56 -0.58 -4.71 7.89
CA LEU A 56 -0.13 -3.91 6.74
C LEU A 56 1.16 -3.15 7.04
N PHE A 57 2.04 -3.75 7.84
CA PHE A 57 3.37 -3.22 8.15
C PHE A 57 4.45 -4.29 8.08
N HIS A 58 5.67 -3.86 7.82
CA HIS A 58 6.87 -4.70 7.85
C HIS A 58 7.34 -4.94 9.30
N ALA A 59 8.22 -5.91 9.53
CA ALA A 59 8.82 -6.13 10.86
C ALA A 59 9.52 -4.88 11.45
N CYS A 60 10.00 -3.97 10.60
CA CYS A 60 10.57 -2.68 10.98
C CYS A 60 9.52 -1.60 11.33
N GLN A 61 8.24 -1.98 11.45
CA GLN A 61 7.08 -1.14 11.77
C GLN A 61 6.72 -0.06 10.74
N HIS A 62 7.31 -0.08 9.54
CA HIS A 62 6.88 0.81 8.46
C HIS A 62 5.66 0.24 7.73
N PRO A 63 4.70 1.09 7.32
CA PRO A 63 3.54 0.66 6.55
C PRO A 63 3.95 0.07 5.19
N VAL A 64 3.24 -0.98 4.79
CA VAL A 64 3.33 -1.55 3.45
C VAL A 64 2.52 -0.66 2.52
N LEU A 65 3.16 -0.13 1.47
CA LEU A 65 2.46 0.71 0.51
C LEU A 65 1.54 -0.13 -0.37
N PRO A 66 0.24 0.21 -0.48
CA PRO A 66 -0.69 -0.49 -1.35
C PRO A 66 -0.29 -0.35 -2.82
N SER A 67 -0.51 -1.41 -3.60
CA SER A 67 -0.21 -1.40 -5.04
C SER A 67 -1.40 -0.89 -5.81
N LEU A 68 -1.16 -0.10 -6.87
CA LEU A 68 -2.23 0.32 -7.76
C LEU A 68 -2.83 -0.90 -8.47
N TYR A 69 -4.15 -0.90 -8.56
CA TYR A 69 -4.95 -1.93 -9.20
C TYR A 69 -5.95 -1.25 -10.13
N ASP A 70 -6.29 -1.88 -11.26
CA ASP A 70 -7.36 -1.41 -12.14
C ASP A 70 -8.24 -2.61 -12.50
N PRO A 71 -9.44 -2.75 -11.89
CA PRO A 71 -10.30 -3.89 -12.14
C PRO A 71 -10.76 -4.01 -13.60
N LYS A 72 -10.75 -2.91 -14.38
CA LYS A 72 -11.20 -2.90 -15.78
C LYS A 72 -10.08 -3.25 -16.76
N LYS A 73 -8.82 -3.04 -16.38
CA LYS A 73 -7.64 -3.35 -17.21
C LYS A 73 -6.91 -4.61 -16.79
N SER A 74 -7.08 -5.03 -15.54
CA SER A 74 -6.46 -6.23 -15.00
C SER A 74 -7.15 -7.46 -15.58
N ARG A 75 -6.38 -8.34 -16.22
CA ARG A 75 -6.79 -9.72 -16.50
C ARG A 75 -6.73 -10.61 -15.26
N LEU A 76 -6.14 -10.09 -14.17
CA LEU A 76 -5.96 -10.79 -12.91
C LEU A 76 -7.11 -10.46 -11.97
N SER A 77 -7.55 -11.47 -11.22
CA SER A 77 -8.37 -11.29 -10.03
C SER A 77 -7.66 -10.42 -8.97
N ARG A 78 -8.42 -9.97 -7.97
CA ARG A 78 -7.87 -9.18 -6.86
C ARG A 78 -6.77 -9.94 -6.11
N ASP A 79 -6.99 -11.23 -5.87
CA ASP A 79 -6.06 -12.08 -5.13
C ASP A 79 -4.79 -12.35 -5.94
N GLU A 80 -4.92 -12.61 -7.25
CA GLU A 80 -3.75 -12.74 -8.14
C GLU A 80 -2.97 -11.42 -8.27
N ALA A 81 -3.66 -10.28 -8.33
CA ALA A 81 -3.01 -8.97 -8.36
C ALA A 81 -2.26 -8.69 -7.05
N ALA A 82 -2.82 -9.08 -5.90
CA ALA A 82 -2.17 -9.00 -4.60
C ALA A 82 -0.95 -9.92 -4.54
N ALA A 83 -1.11 -11.21 -4.87
CA ALA A 83 -0.01 -12.18 -4.87
C ALA A 83 1.14 -11.76 -5.80
N LYS A 84 0.81 -11.18 -6.96
CA LYS A 84 1.81 -10.65 -7.89
C LYS A 84 2.53 -9.40 -7.34
N ALA A 85 1.80 -8.50 -6.69
CA ALA A 85 2.37 -7.26 -6.14
C ALA A 85 3.14 -7.49 -4.83
N PHE A 86 2.74 -8.50 -4.07
CA PHE A 86 3.25 -8.83 -2.75
C PHE A 86 3.56 -10.34 -2.71
N PRO A 87 4.66 -10.78 -3.36
CA PRO A 87 5.01 -12.19 -3.43
C PRO A 87 5.40 -12.78 -2.07
N ASP A 88 5.93 -11.94 -1.19
CA ASP A 88 6.33 -12.30 0.17
C ASP A 88 5.33 -11.74 1.18
N GLU A 89 5.17 -12.46 2.29
CA GLU A 89 4.35 -11.99 3.39
C GLU A 89 4.93 -10.68 3.98
N PRO A 90 4.09 -9.67 4.29
CA PRO A 90 4.55 -8.33 4.65
C PRO A 90 5.60 -8.28 5.77
N ARG A 91 5.46 -9.13 6.79
CA ARG A 91 6.40 -9.19 7.92
C ARG A 91 7.78 -9.72 7.56
N TYR A 92 7.88 -10.55 6.51
CA TYR A 92 9.14 -11.14 6.05
C TYR A 92 9.72 -10.45 4.81
N SER A 93 8.96 -9.53 4.20
CA SER A 93 9.39 -8.76 3.04
C SER A 93 10.34 -7.60 3.37
N ASP A 94 11.19 -7.27 2.39
CA ASP A 94 12.16 -6.18 2.48
C ASP A 94 11.48 -4.81 2.41
N CYS A 95 11.62 -4.01 3.47
CA CYS A 95 11.03 -2.68 3.51
C CYS A 95 11.79 -1.69 2.61
N SER A 96 11.11 -1.20 1.56
CA SER A 96 11.68 -0.24 0.60
C SER A 96 12.20 1.05 1.26
N PHE A 97 11.52 1.54 2.30
CA PHE A 97 11.98 2.72 3.04
C PHE A 97 13.29 2.46 3.79
N CYS A 98 13.37 1.35 4.52
CA CYS A 98 14.59 0.94 5.23
C CYS A 98 15.75 0.74 4.25
N ARG A 99 15.50 0.06 3.12
CA ARG A 99 16.49 -0.14 2.06
C ARG A 99 17.02 1.19 1.53
N HIS A 100 16.13 2.14 1.19
CA HIS A 100 16.52 3.45 0.70
C HIS A 100 17.32 4.26 1.72
N ARG A 101 16.91 4.21 3.00
CA ARG A 101 17.63 4.87 4.09
C ARG A 101 19.03 4.30 4.29
N LYS A 102 19.20 2.97 4.23
CA LYS A 102 20.52 2.31 4.29
C LYS A 102 21.42 2.74 3.12
N ILE A 103 20.88 2.78 1.89
CA ILE A 103 21.63 3.23 0.69
C ILE A 103 22.07 4.69 0.84
N LYS A 104 21.17 5.58 1.27
CA LYS A 104 21.50 7.00 1.51
C LYS A 104 22.59 7.16 2.57
N TYR A 105 22.49 6.42 3.67
CA TYR A 105 23.51 6.44 4.74
C TYR A 105 24.88 5.99 4.22
N ALA A 106 24.95 4.85 3.53
CA ALA A 106 26.21 4.35 2.94
C ALA A 106 26.84 5.34 1.94
N ARG A 107 26.01 6.03 1.14
CA ARG A 107 26.50 7.08 0.23
C ARG A 107 27.09 8.29 0.98
N ARG A 108 26.55 8.64 2.14
CA ARG A 108 27.07 9.74 2.98
C ARG A 108 28.42 9.37 3.60
N MET A 109 28.56 8.15 4.12
CA MET A 109 29.82 7.68 4.71
C MET A 109 30.97 7.71 3.70
N ARG A 110 30.75 7.17 2.48
CA ARG A 110 31.75 7.20 1.41
C ARG A 110 32.20 8.60 0.97
N ARG A 111 31.40 9.64 1.21
CA ARG A 111 31.75 11.04 0.90
C ARG A 111 32.57 11.71 2.00
N GLN A 112 32.60 11.14 3.20
CA GLN A 112 33.37 11.66 4.34
C GLN A 112 34.78 11.05 4.41
N GLU A 113 35.01 9.95 3.69
CA GLU A 113 36.29 9.23 3.60
C GLU A 113 37.18 9.73 2.43
N VAL A 114 36.72 10.73 1.67
CA VAL A 114 37.43 11.38 0.55
C VAL A 114 37.67 12.84 0.91
#